data_AF-V7GVE5-F1
#
_entry.id   AF-V7GVE5-F1
#
_cell.length_a   1.000
_cell.length_b   1.000
_cell.length_c   1.000
_cell.angle_alpha   90.00
_cell.angle_beta   90.00
_cell.angle_gamma   90.00
#
_symmetry.space_group_name_H-M   'P 1'
#
loop_
_entity.id
_entity.type
_entity.pdbx_description
1 polymer ?
#
loop_
_entity_poly.entity_id
_entity_poly.type
_entity_poly.pdbx_seq_one_letter_code
_entity_poly.pdbx_strand_id
1 'polypeptide(L)'
;MFLAVVGNKVSGSYTTAKSGSGKSLTGDVAGFVNGDLISFVVAWPVAAITAWVGQLTTAADGSDVLDTLWQMTQNVADAEEPDDMWASVNAGADQFVRE
;
A
#
# COMPACT_ATOMS: atom_id res chain seq x y z
N MET A 1 -3.05 4.37 -9.12
CA MET A 1 -3.93 3.75 -8.09
C MET A 1 -5.31 4.37 -8.22
N PHE A 2 -6.37 3.59 -8.03
CA PHE A 2 -7.75 4.09 -7.97
C PHE A 2 -8.32 3.89 -6.57
N LEU A 3 -8.87 4.95 -5.98
CA LEU A 3 -9.51 4.93 -4.66
C LEU A 3 -10.93 5.51 -4.76
N ALA A 4 -11.91 4.79 -4.22
CA ALA A 4 -13.28 5.21 -4.01
C ALA A 4 -13.58 5.29 -2.52
N VAL A 5 -14.17 6.39 -2.08
CA VAL A 5 -14.51 6.65 -0.67
C VAL A 5 -16.03 6.70 -0.51
N VAL A 6 -16.58 5.88 0.38
CA VAL A 6 -18.00 5.90 0.77
C VAL A 6 -18.08 6.00 2.28
N GLY A 7 -18.53 7.16 2.78
CA GLY A 7 -18.43 7.48 4.20
C GLY A 7 -16.96 7.56 4.61
N ASN A 8 -16.55 6.74 5.57
CA ASN A 8 -15.15 6.62 6.00
C ASN A 8 -14.43 5.41 5.39
N LYS A 9 -15.06 4.62 4.52
CA LYS A 9 -14.47 3.41 3.94
C LYS A 9 -13.81 3.71 2.61
N VAL A 10 -12.62 3.14 2.41
CA VAL A 10 -11.87 3.18 1.15
C VAL A 10 -11.96 1.81 0.48
N SER A 11 -12.18 1.82 -0.83
CA SER A 11 -12.09 0.66 -1.70
C SER A 11 -11.41 1.05 -3.01
N GLY A 12 -10.95 0.09 -3.82
CA GLY A 12 -10.41 0.39 -5.14
C GLY A 12 -9.41 -0.64 -5.62
N SER A 13 -8.45 -0.22 -6.42
CA SER A 13 -7.42 -1.10 -6.97
C SER A 13 -6.07 -0.39 -7.07
N TYR A 14 -5.01 -1.16 -6.86
CA TYR A 14 -3.64 -0.69 -6.98
C TYR A 14 -2.90 -1.56 -7.99
N THR A 15 -2.30 -0.95 -9.01
CA THR A 15 -1.38 -1.61 -9.94
C THR A 15 0.04 -1.17 -9.64
N THR A 16 0.90 -2.10 -9.23
CA THR A 16 2.33 -1.81 -9.03
C THR A 16 3.10 -1.89 -10.33
N ALA A 17 4.05 -0.96 -10.52
CA ALA A 17 5.02 -0.99 -11.61
C ALA A 17 6.21 -1.93 -11.31
N LYS A 18 6.42 -2.32 -10.06
CA LYS A 18 7.50 -3.23 -9.63
C LYS A 18 6.93 -4.34 -8.75
N SER A 19 7.08 -5.59 -9.20
CA SER A 19 6.99 -6.77 -8.33
C SER A 19 8.35 -7.45 -8.25
N GLY A 20 8.54 -8.36 -7.29
CA GLY A 20 9.76 -9.19 -7.22
C GLY A 20 10.04 -9.99 -8.51
N SER A 21 9.01 -10.19 -9.35
CA SER A 21 9.12 -10.86 -10.65
C SER A 21 9.32 -9.92 -11.86
N GLY A 22 9.37 -8.60 -11.63
CA GLY A 22 9.47 -7.59 -12.70
C GLY A 22 8.19 -7.36 -13.51
N LYS A 23 7.08 -8.03 -13.17
CA LYS A 23 5.77 -7.86 -13.82
C LYS A 23 4.87 -6.92 -13.02
N SER A 24 3.96 -6.23 -13.71
CA SER A 24 2.89 -5.48 -13.05
C SER A 24 1.89 -6.43 -12.39
N LEU A 25 1.44 -6.08 -11.19
CA LEU A 25 0.42 -6.82 -10.44
C LEU A 25 -0.64 -5.83 -9.99
N THR A 26 -1.90 -6.26 -10.05
CA THR A 26 -3.04 -5.49 -9.54
C THR A 26 -3.62 -6.21 -8.33
N GLY A 27 -3.81 -5.49 -7.23
CA GLY A 27 -4.47 -5.97 -6.02
C GLY A 27 -5.64 -5.07 -5.63
N ASP A 28 -6.57 -5.65 -4.88
CA ASP A 28 -7.72 -4.92 -4.34
C ASP A 28 -7.32 -4.07 -3.15
N VAL A 29 -7.84 -2.84 -3.10
CA VAL A 29 -7.64 -1.91 -1.99
C VAL A 29 -8.83 -1.98 -1.03
N ALA A 30 -8.54 -2.04 0.26
CA ALA A 30 -9.52 -1.82 1.34
C ALA A 30 -8.92 -0.95 2.44
N GLY A 31 -9.71 -0.05 3.04
CA GLY A 31 -9.18 0.83 4.08
C GLY A 31 -10.19 1.82 4.65
N PHE A 32 -9.67 2.85 5.30
CA PHE A 32 -10.45 3.92 5.90
C PHE A 32 -9.80 5.29 5.75
N VAL A 33 -10.63 6.33 5.80
CA VAL A 33 -10.20 7.73 5.93
C VAL A 33 -10.79 8.37 7.19
N ASN A 34 -10.10 9.37 7.72
CA ASN A 34 -10.62 10.27 8.76
C ASN A 34 -10.10 11.69 8.50
N GLY A 35 -10.92 12.54 7.90
CA GLY A 35 -10.45 13.84 7.40
C GLY A 35 -9.47 13.65 6.26
N ASP A 36 -8.26 14.18 6.41
CA ASP A 36 -7.13 14.05 5.48
C ASP A 36 -6.22 12.86 5.79
N LEU A 37 -6.48 12.11 6.87
CA LEU A 37 -5.76 10.88 7.21
C LEU A 37 -6.31 9.69 6.42
N ILE A 38 -5.42 8.78 6.03
CA ILE A 38 -5.78 7.54 5.35
C ILE A 38 -4.97 6.34 5.87
N SER A 39 -5.62 5.18 5.92
CA SER A 39 -4.95 3.89 6.03
C SER A 39 -5.62 2.90 5.09
N PHE A 40 -4.84 2.17 4.31
CA PHE A 40 -5.36 1.17 3.39
C PHE A 40 -4.41 -0.02 3.24
N VAL A 41 -4.95 -1.15 2.85
CA VAL A 41 -4.23 -2.38 2.54
C VAL A 41 -4.47 -2.78 1.10
N VAL A 42 -3.47 -3.40 0.50
CA VAL A 42 -3.57 -4.10 -0.78
C VAL A 42 -3.25 -5.57 -0.52
N ALA A 43 -4.22 -6.44 -0.83
CA ALA A 43 -3.99 -7.88 -0.90
C ALA A 43 -3.52 -8.23 -2.31
N TRP A 44 -2.27 -8.65 -2.45
CA TRP A 44 -1.73 -9.03 -3.74
C TRP A 44 -2.17 -10.45 -4.11
N PRO A 45 -2.32 -10.78 -5.40
CA PRO A 45 -2.59 -12.15 -5.84
C PRO A 45 -1.45 -13.13 -5.52
N VAL A 46 -0.23 -12.60 -5.37
CA VAL A 46 0.95 -13.31 -4.86
C VAL A 46 1.01 -13.11 -3.36
N ALA A 47 1.58 -14.05 -2.60
CA ALA A 47 1.51 -14.18 -1.13
C ALA A 47 2.13 -13.03 -0.29
N ALA A 48 1.75 -11.79 -0.59
CA ALA A 48 2.14 -10.58 0.10
C ALA A 48 0.92 -9.70 0.35
N ILE A 49 0.97 -8.95 1.45
CA ILE A 49 0.00 -7.91 1.79
C ILE A 49 0.80 -6.66 2.09
N THR A 50 0.41 -5.52 1.51
CA THR A 50 1.04 -4.23 1.82
C THR A 50 0.02 -3.30 2.45
N ALA A 51 0.38 -2.68 3.56
CA ALA A 51 -0.39 -1.65 4.22
C ALA A 51 0.30 -0.30 4.08
N TRP A 52 -0.47 0.75 3.83
CA TRP A 52 -0.04 2.14 3.85
C TRP A 52 -0.80 2.90 4.94
N VAL A 53 -0.11 3.83 5.57
CA VAL A 53 -0.68 4.86 6.44
C VAL A 53 -0.12 6.20 6.02
N GLY A 54 -0.94 7.24 6.02
CA GLY A 54 -0.49 8.54 5.56
C GLY A 54 -1.52 9.63 5.70
N GLN A 55 -1.20 10.76 5.07
CA GLN A 55 -2.01 11.98 5.10
C GLN A 55 -1.97 12.67 3.75
N LEU A 56 -3.09 13.26 3.35
CA LEU A 56 -3.18 14.15 2.22
C LEU A 56 -2.59 15.52 2.59
N THR A 57 -1.62 15.98 1.81
CA THR A 57 -0.98 17.28 1.92
C THR A 57 -1.17 18.08 0.63
N THR A 58 -0.94 19.38 0.68
CA THR A 58 -0.91 20.25 -0.50
C THR A 58 0.52 20.70 -0.73
N ALA A 59 1.09 20.36 -1.88
CA ALA A 59 2.44 20.78 -2.25
C ALA A 59 2.50 22.28 -2.58
N ALA A 60 3.72 22.81 -2.71
CA ALA A 60 3.94 24.24 -2.97
C ALA A 60 3.35 24.73 -4.29
N ASP A 61 3.17 23.83 -5.26
CA ASP A 61 2.54 24.11 -6.56
C ASP A 61 1.00 23.98 -6.52
N GLY A 62 0.43 23.69 -5.36
CA GLY A 62 -1.01 23.51 -5.16
C GLY A 62 -1.52 22.10 -5.47
N SER A 63 -0.65 21.14 -5.81
CA SER A 63 -1.07 19.77 -6.06
C SER A 63 -1.40 19.00 -4.77
N ASP A 64 -2.42 18.14 -4.86
CA ASP A 64 -2.77 17.18 -3.82
C ASP A 64 -1.76 16.02 -3.82
N VAL A 65 -1.06 15.83 -2.70
CA VAL A 65 -0.05 14.78 -2.52
C VAL A 65 -0.45 13.90 -1.34
N LEU A 66 -0.46 12.59 -1.53
CA LEU A 66 -0.63 11.64 -0.44
C LEU A 66 0.74 11.13 0.01
N ASP A 67 1.19 11.59 1.17
CA ASP A 67 2.44 11.18 1.81
C ASP A 67 2.19 9.95 2.69
N THR A 68 2.89 8.84 2.41
CA THR A 68 2.64 7.57 3.09
C THR A 68 3.92 6.85 3.52
N LEU A 69 3.81 6.12 4.63
CA LEU A 69 4.71 5.01 4.95
C LEU A 69 3.99 3.70 4.68
N TRP A 70 4.75 2.68 4.28
CA TRP A 70 4.21 1.35 4.04
C TRP A 70 5.00 0.24 4.71
N GLN A 71 4.29 -0.85 4.96
CA GLN A 71 4.84 -2.14 5.37
C GLN A 71 4.29 -3.22 4.46
N MET A 72 5.17 -4.06 3.92
CA MET A 72 4.81 -5.21 3.10
C MET A 72 5.25 -6.48 3.80
N THR A 73 4.28 -7.33 4.16
CA THR A 73 4.55 -8.67 4.65
C THR A 73 4.58 -9.63 3.47
N GLN A 74 5.63 -10.43 3.37
CA GLN A 74 5.76 -11.52 2.41
C GLN A 74 5.72 -12.87 3.13
N ASN A 75 5.17 -13.88 2.47
CA ASN A 75 5.19 -15.25 2.99
C ASN A 75 6.62 -15.80 3.04
N VAL A 76 7.03 -16.29 4.20
CA VAL A 76 8.20 -17.17 4.38
C VAL A 76 7.66 -18.61 4.38
N ALA A 77 8.32 -19.54 3.70
CA ALA A 77 7.83 -20.92 3.68
C ALA A 77 7.94 -21.53 5.09
N ASP A 78 6.98 -22.36 5.52
CA ASP A 78 6.92 -22.95 6.87
C ASP A 78 8.25 -23.58 7.34
N ALA A 79 9.00 -24.19 6.42
CA ALA A 79 10.29 -24.82 6.71
C ALA A 79 11.43 -23.81 6.97
N GLU A 80 11.30 -22.58 6.46
CA GLU A 80 12.26 -21.48 6.56
C GLU A 80 11.88 -20.50 7.69
N GLU A 81 10.64 -20.54 8.18
CA GLU A 81 10.15 -19.62 9.21
C GLU A 81 11.05 -19.53 10.47
N PRO A 82 11.62 -20.63 11.02
CA PRO A 82 12.47 -20.54 12.21
C PRO A 82 13.69 -19.62 12.04
N ASP A 83 14.21 -19.51 10.83
CA ASP A 83 15.45 -18.80 10.54
C ASP A 83 15.23 -17.47 9.80
N ASP A 84 14.18 -17.36 8.98
CA ASP A 84 14.00 -16.25 8.03
C ASP A 84 12.81 -15.32 8.35
N MET A 85 12.00 -15.61 9.38
CA MET A 85 10.86 -14.76 9.73
C MET A 85 11.24 -13.31 10.05
N TRP A 86 12.46 -13.05 10.50
CA TRP A 86 12.96 -11.70 10.77
C TRP A 86 12.97 -10.80 9.51
N ALA A 87 13.04 -11.40 8.31
CA ALA A 87 13.09 -10.70 7.02
C ALA A 87 11.73 -10.67 6.30
N SER A 88 10.65 -11.09 6.96
CA SER A 88 9.30 -11.20 6.37
C SER A 88 8.61 -9.86 6.11
N VAL A 89 9.09 -8.77 6.73
CA VAL A 89 8.47 -7.43 6.62
C VAL A 89 9.45 -6.44 6.00
N ASN A 90 9.08 -5.92 4.83
CA ASN A 90 9.73 -4.77 4.21
C ASN A 90 8.98 -3.48 4.58
N ALA A 91 9.67 -2.35 4.58
CA ALA A 91 9.06 -1.05 4.80
C ALA A 91 9.65 0.02 3.89
N GLY A 92 8.89 1.10 3.68
CA GLY A 92 9.32 2.22 2.86
C GLY A 92 8.36 3.39 2.91
N ALA A 93 8.51 4.31 1.97
CA ALA A 93 7.69 5.49 1.81
C ALA A 93 7.29 5.65 0.34
N ASP A 94 6.05 6.05 0.10
CA ASP A 94 5.54 6.40 -1.22
C ASP A 94 4.86 7.78 -1.16
N GLN A 95 5.01 8.56 -2.23
CA GLN A 95 4.23 9.76 -2.48
C GLN A 95 3.35 9.54 -3.70
N PHE A 96 2.03 9.75 -3.56
CA PHE A 96 1.08 9.66 -4.67
C PHE A 96 0.58 11.05 -5.03
N VAL A 97 0.62 11.39 -6.31
CA VAL A 97 0.05 12.65 -6.83
C VAL A 97 -1.23 12.34 -7.59
N ARG A 98 -2.25 13.18 -7.42
CA ARG A 98 -3.52 13.02 -8.14
C ARG A 98 -3.34 13.32 -9.63
N GLU A 99 -3.80 12.39 -10.49
CA GLU A 99 -3.95 12.57 -11.94
C GLU A 99 -5.37 13.04 -12.31
#